data_AF-A0A453N3L6-F1
#
_entry.id   AF-A0A453N3L6-F1
#
_cell.length_a   1.000
_cell.length_b   1.000
_cell.length_c   1.000
_cell.angle_alpha   90.00
_cell.angle_beta   90.00
_cell.angle_gamma   90.00
#
_symmetry.space_group_name_H-M   'P 1'
#
loop_
_entity.id
_entity.type
_entity.pdbx_description
1 polymer ?
#
loop_
_entity_poly.entity_id
_entity_poly.type
_entity_poly.pdbx_seq_one_letter_code
_entity_poly.pdbx_strand_id
1 'polypeptide(L)'
;DVLMTHDVCGPGTIGIFKQEFGEDAKVWDREKVVIIPDHYIFTSDERANRNVDILRDFCEEQKIKYFYDIKDLSDFRANPDYKGVCHIALAQEGHCRPGEVLLGTDSHTCNAGAFGQFATGIGNTDAGFVMGTGKALLKVPPTIRFVLDGEMPPYLLAKDLILQIIGEISVSGATYRSMEFVGSTIESLTMEERMTLCNMVIEAGGKNGVVPADETTFKYLEGKTSVEYEPVYSDAQARFYSDYRFDVSKLEPVVAKPHSPDNRALARECKDVKIDRVYIGSCTGGKTEDFIAAAKVFLASGKKVKVPTFLVPATQKVWMDVYS
;
A
#
# COMPACT_ATOMS: atom_id res chain seq x y z
N ASP A 1 12.41 10.81 3.95
CA ASP A 1 12.53 11.23 2.54
C ASP A 1 11.23 11.72 1.96
N VAL A 2 10.11 11.06 2.25
CA VAL A 2 8.78 11.48 1.81
C VAL A 2 7.81 11.44 2.99
N LEU A 3 6.92 12.44 3.10
CA LEU A 3 5.70 12.39 3.89
C LEU A 3 4.50 12.40 2.94
N MET A 4 3.61 11.41 3.07
CA MET A 4 2.33 11.37 2.38
C MET A 4 1.17 11.67 3.33
N THR A 5 0.21 12.45 2.87
CA THR A 5 -1.11 12.55 3.52
C THR A 5 -2.23 12.56 2.48
N HIS A 6 -3.45 12.31 2.94
CA HIS A 6 -4.66 12.23 2.11
C HIS A 6 -5.81 13.02 2.74
N ASP A 7 -6.99 12.98 2.12
CA ASP A 7 -8.16 13.80 2.43
C ASP A 7 -8.79 13.51 3.80
N VAL A 8 -8.58 12.34 4.41
CA VAL A 8 -9.11 12.06 5.75
C VAL A 8 -8.25 12.69 6.84
N CYS A 9 -6.93 12.49 6.75
CA CYS A 9 -5.98 12.84 7.80
C CYS A 9 -5.26 14.17 7.56
N GLY A 10 -5.18 14.62 6.32
CA GLY A 10 -4.48 15.84 5.92
C GLY A 10 -5.03 17.10 6.57
N PRO A 11 -6.34 17.36 6.61
CA PRO A 11 -6.89 18.52 7.32
C PRO A 11 -6.47 18.57 8.80
N GLY A 12 -6.49 17.44 9.50
CA GLY A 12 -6.04 17.36 10.90
C GLY A 12 -4.54 17.60 11.04
N THR A 13 -3.75 17.03 10.13
CA THR A 13 -2.29 17.22 10.07
C THR A 13 -1.91 18.69 9.82
N ILE A 14 -2.58 19.34 8.86
CA ILE A 14 -2.39 20.75 8.51
C ILE A 14 -2.75 21.64 9.69
N GLY A 15 -3.89 21.36 10.34
CA GLY A 15 -4.32 22.12 11.53
C GLY A 15 -3.29 22.07 12.66
N ILE A 16 -2.74 20.89 12.97
CA ILE A 16 -1.69 20.73 13.99
C ILE A 16 -0.40 21.43 13.56
N PHE A 17 0.01 21.29 12.29
CA PHE A 17 1.19 21.98 11.76
C PHE A 17 1.07 23.49 11.96
N LYS A 18 -0.06 24.11 11.57
CA LYS A 18 -0.29 25.55 11.75
C LYS A 18 -0.37 25.95 13.22
N GLN A 19 -1.01 25.15 14.05
CA GLN A 19 -1.11 25.40 15.49
C GLN A 19 0.27 25.45 16.16
N GLU A 20 1.15 24.48 15.87
CA GLU A 20 2.41 24.31 16.58
C GLU A 20 3.57 25.12 15.96
N PHE A 21 3.54 25.39 14.65
CA PHE A 21 4.60 26.13 13.94
C PHE A 21 4.20 27.55 13.53
N GLY A 22 2.91 27.90 13.61
CA GLY A 22 2.34 29.20 13.23
C GLY A 22 1.61 29.18 11.88
N GLU A 23 0.65 30.09 11.70
CA GLU A 23 -0.18 30.17 10.48
C GLU A 23 0.61 30.43 9.20
N ASP A 24 1.69 31.23 9.30
CA ASP A 24 2.55 31.57 8.17
C ASP A 24 3.73 30.60 7.97
N ALA A 25 3.78 29.52 8.77
CA ALA A 25 4.87 28.54 8.71
C ALA A 25 4.95 27.88 7.33
N LYS A 26 6.18 27.54 6.93
CA LYS A 26 6.43 26.79 5.70
C LYS A 26 6.82 25.36 6.00
N VAL A 27 6.26 24.43 5.22
CA VAL A 27 6.66 23.02 5.30
C VAL A 27 8.17 22.92 5.05
N TRP A 28 8.82 21.93 5.67
CA TRP A 28 10.28 21.80 5.62
C TRP A 28 10.81 21.67 4.18
N ASP A 29 10.04 20.99 3.31
CA ASP A 29 10.36 20.77 1.91
C ASP A 29 9.08 20.45 1.12
N ARG A 30 8.67 21.40 0.27
CA ARG A 30 7.46 21.31 -0.57
C ARG A 30 7.54 20.24 -1.67
N GLU A 31 8.71 19.65 -1.90
CA GLU A 31 8.93 18.55 -2.85
C GLU A 31 8.98 17.18 -2.15
N LYS A 32 8.98 17.14 -0.82
CA LYS A 32 8.96 15.89 -0.03
C LYS A 32 7.64 15.62 0.67
N VAL A 33 6.68 16.54 0.54
CA VAL A 33 5.29 16.36 0.98
C VAL A 33 4.44 16.00 -0.24
N VAL A 34 3.80 14.84 -0.18
CA VAL A 34 2.92 14.32 -1.24
C VAL A 34 1.49 14.27 -0.71
N ILE A 35 0.55 14.84 -1.46
CA ILE A 35 -0.86 14.93 -1.05
C ILE A 35 -1.73 14.27 -2.12
N ILE A 36 -2.46 13.23 -1.73
CA ILE A 36 -3.32 12.43 -2.63
C ILE A 36 -4.70 12.25 -1.97
N PRO A 37 -5.74 12.95 -2.42
CA PRO A 37 -7.12 12.67 -2.04
C PRO A 37 -7.58 11.35 -2.66
N ASP A 38 -8.10 10.39 -1.88
CA ASP A 38 -8.56 9.10 -2.43
C ASP A 38 -9.71 8.42 -1.66
N HIS A 39 -9.98 8.82 -0.41
CA HIS A 39 -10.93 8.13 0.47
C HIS A 39 -12.36 8.67 0.33
N TYR A 40 -12.51 10.00 0.36
CA TYR A 40 -13.78 10.72 0.36
C TYR A 40 -13.95 11.52 -0.92
N ILE A 41 -13.77 10.84 -2.04
CA ILE A 41 -13.91 11.38 -3.38
C ILE A 41 -15.10 10.75 -4.10
N PHE A 42 -15.54 11.36 -5.21
CA PHE A 42 -16.70 10.90 -5.99
C PHE A 42 -17.97 10.73 -5.13
N THR A 43 -18.18 11.68 -4.21
CA THR A 43 -19.31 11.71 -3.28
C THR A 43 -20.01 13.06 -3.32
N SER A 44 -21.32 13.05 -3.04
CA SER A 44 -22.11 14.27 -2.87
C SER A 44 -22.11 14.79 -1.42
N ASP A 45 -21.33 14.19 -0.51
CA ASP A 45 -21.23 14.63 0.88
C ASP A 45 -20.38 15.91 1.00
N GLU A 46 -21.00 16.99 1.44
CA GLU A 46 -20.33 18.30 1.60
C GLU A 46 -19.17 18.26 2.60
N ARG A 47 -19.23 17.40 3.63
CA ARG A 47 -18.16 17.29 4.64
C ARG A 47 -16.92 16.65 4.07
N ALA A 48 -17.11 15.66 3.20
CA ALA A 48 -16.04 15.02 2.44
C ALA A 48 -15.36 16.03 1.50
N ASN A 49 -16.17 16.76 0.73
CA ASN A 49 -15.66 17.72 -0.26
C ASN A 49 -14.89 18.86 0.40
N ARG A 50 -15.34 19.35 1.55
CA ARG A 50 -14.62 20.34 2.36
C ARG A 50 -13.19 19.90 2.72
N ASN A 51 -12.95 18.61 2.96
CA ASN A 51 -11.61 18.14 3.27
C ASN A 51 -10.66 18.29 2.07
N VAL A 52 -11.13 17.99 0.86
CA VAL A 52 -10.38 18.19 -0.37
C VAL A 52 -10.08 19.67 -0.59
N ASP A 53 -11.03 20.56 -0.31
CA ASP A 53 -10.83 22.00 -0.41
C ASP A 53 -9.74 22.50 0.56
N ILE A 54 -9.72 22.01 1.81
CA ILE A 54 -8.66 22.34 2.79
C ILE A 54 -7.29 21.89 2.28
N LEU A 55 -7.20 20.69 1.68
CA LEU A 55 -5.95 20.22 1.08
C LEU A 55 -5.50 21.13 -0.06
N ARG A 56 -6.43 21.52 -0.94
CA ARG A 56 -6.15 22.37 -2.09
C ARG A 56 -5.64 23.73 -1.65
N ASP A 57 -6.34 24.39 -0.73
CA ASP A 57 -5.95 25.69 -0.18
C ASP A 57 -4.53 25.63 0.41
N PHE A 58 -4.24 24.59 1.19
CA PHE A 58 -2.90 24.39 1.76
C PHE A 58 -1.83 24.13 0.69
N CYS A 59 -2.13 23.30 -0.32
CA CYS A 59 -1.21 23.00 -1.40
C CYS A 59 -0.85 24.25 -2.22
N GLU A 60 -1.83 25.10 -2.49
CA GLU A 60 -1.64 26.39 -3.17
C GLU A 60 -0.80 27.36 -2.31
N GLU A 61 -1.13 27.49 -1.02
CA GLU A 61 -0.45 28.37 -0.06
C GLU A 61 1.03 27.99 0.13
N GLN A 62 1.31 26.69 0.20
CA GLN A 62 2.65 26.13 0.45
C GLN A 62 3.42 25.82 -0.85
N LYS A 63 2.75 25.92 -2.00
CA LYS A 63 3.28 25.57 -3.33
C LYS A 63 3.81 24.13 -3.37
N ILE A 64 3.04 23.21 -2.79
CA ILE A 64 3.33 21.78 -2.77
C ILE A 64 3.43 21.28 -4.21
N LYS A 65 4.55 20.65 -4.54
CA LYS A 65 4.83 20.20 -5.92
C LYS A 65 3.98 18.98 -6.29
N TYR A 66 3.80 18.05 -5.35
CA TYR A 66 3.16 16.76 -5.58
C TYR A 66 1.77 16.73 -4.94
N PHE A 67 0.85 17.50 -5.51
CA PHE A 67 -0.57 17.45 -5.18
C PHE A 67 -1.36 16.84 -6.33
N TYR A 68 -1.94 15.67 -6.09
CA TYR A 68 -2.68 14.89 -7.09
C TYR A 68 -4.17 15.19 -7.00
N ASP A 69 -4.53 16.41 -7.35
CA ASP A 69 -5.85 16.99 -7.11
C ASP A 69 -6.97 16.28 -7.88
N ILE A 70 -8.16 16.35 -7.29
CA ILE A 70 -9.44 15.97 -7.88
C ILE A 70 -10.34 17.21 -7.96
N LYS A 71 -10.39 17.82 -9.15
CA LYS A 71 -11.10 19.07 -9.41
C LYS A 71 -12.58 18.84 -9.73
N ASP A 72 -12.87 17.85 -10.56
CA ASP A 72 -14.23 17.45 -10.92
C ASP A 72 -14.64 16.19 -10.16
N LEU A 73 -15.39 16.37 -9.09
CA LEU A 73 -15.86 15.26 -8.25
C LEU A 73 -16.98 14.43 -8.92
N SER A 74 -17.52 14.86 -10.06
CA SER A 74 -18.61 14.17 -10.75
C SER A 74 -18.13 13.11 -11.74
N ASP A 75 -16.89 13.24 -12.25
CA ASP A 75 -16.30 12.27 -13.19
C ASP A 75 -14.81 12.08 -12.93
N PHE A 76 -14.42 10.88 -12.51
CA PHE A 76 -13.01 10.56 -12.30
C PHE A 76 -12.15 10.71 -13.56
N ARG A 77 -12.73 10.57 -14.75
CA ARG A 77 -12.01 10.73 -16.03
C ARG A 77 -11.72 12.19 -16.38
N ALA A 78 -12.46 13.13 -15.79
CA ALA A 78 -12.26 14.56 -15.99
C ALA A 78 -11.06 15.12 -15.20
N ASN A 79 -10.34 14.27 -14.45
CA ASN A 79 -9.26 14.67 -13.56
C ASN A 79 -7.91 14.08 -13.99
N PRO A 80 -7.18 14.72 -14.92
CA PRO A 80 -5.89 14.19 -15.40
C PRO A 80 -4.81 14.14 -14.30
N ASP A 81 -4.94 14.97 -13.26
CA ASP A 81 -4.00 15.06 -12.15
C ASP A 81 -4.29 14.02 -11.04
N TYR A 82 -5.51 13.47 -10.99
CA TYR A 82 -5.91 12.50 -9.97
C TYR A 82 -5.32 11.12 -10.25
N LYS A 83 -4.74 10.46 -9.24
CA LYS A 83 -3.96 9.24 -9.45
C LYS A 83 -4.55 7.97 -8.86
N GLY A 84 -5.65 8.02 -8.10
CA GLY A 84 -6.21 6.83 -7.47
C GLY A 84 -5.80 6.65 -6.02
N VAL A 85 -5.93 5.40 -5.55
CA VAL A 85 -5.55 4.94 -4.22
C VAL A 85 -4.11 5.32 -3.91
N CYS A 86 -3.92 6.03 -2.80
CA CYS A 86 -2.69 6.75 -2.45
C CYS A 86 -1.42 5.88 -2.54
N HIS A 87 -1.44 4.66 -2.00
CA HIS A 87 -0.25 3.79 -1.98
C HIS A 87 0.17 3.28 -3.37
N ILE A 88 -0.81 3.07 -4.26
CA ILE A 88 -0.53 2.63 -5.64
C ILE A 88 -0.11 3.84 -6.48
N ALA A 89 -0.75 4.99 -6.27
CA ALA A 89 -0.35 6.26 -6.88
C ALA A 89 1.10 6.64 -6.52
N LEU A 90 1.49 6.52 -5.24
CA LEU A 90 2.88 6.76 -4.80
C LEU A 90 3.88 5.91 -5.59
N ALA A 91 3.61 4.62 -5.75
CA ALA A 91 4.45 3.70 -6.50
C ALA A 91 4.49 4.07 -8.00
N GLN A 92 3.34 4.31 -8.62
CA GLN A 92 3.23 4.60 -10.06
C GLN A 92 3.88 5.94 -10.44
N GLU A 93 3.88 6.91 -9.53
CA GLU A 93 4.43 8.24 -9.74
C GLU A 93 5.90 8.37 -9.23
N GLY A 94 6.54 7.26 -8.87
CA GLY A 94 7.98 7.22 -8.57
C GLY A 94 8.39 7.75 -7.19
N HIS A 95 7.44 7.79 -6.24
CA HIS A 95 7.70 8.23 -4.85
C HIS A 95 8.27 7.15 -3.95
N CYS A 96 8.13 5.88 -4.32
CA CYS A 96 8.67 4.74 -3.57
C CYS A 96 10.04 4.36 -4.15
N ARG A 97 11.14 4.72 -3.47
CA ARG A 97 12.51 4.48 -3.91
C ARG A 97 13.31 3.68 -2.87
N PRO A 98 14.10 2.67 -3.26
CA PRO A 98 14.87 1.84 -2.34
C PRO A 98 15.74 2.61 -1.36
N GLY A 99 15.80 2.11 -0.11
CA GLY A 99 16.64 2.67 0.95
C GLY A 99 16.12 3.94 1.63
N GLU A 100 15.03 4.52 1.13
CA GLU A 100 14.43 5.71 1.72
C GLU A 100 13.46 5.40 2.88
N VAL A 101 13.17 6.44 3.67
CA VAL A 101 12.12 6.47 4.69
C VAL A 101 10.88 7.18 4.16
N LEU A 102 9.74 6.47 4.16
CA LEU A 102 8.44 6.99 3.77
C LEU A 102 7.47 6.97 4.96
N LEU A 103 7.01 8.14 5.37
CA LEU A 103 5.99 8.29 6.42
C LEU A 103 4.67 8.66 5.79
N GLY A 104 3.57 8.14 6.32
CA GLY A 104 2.24 8.43 5.81
C GLY A 104 1.19 8.48 6.90
N THR A 105 0.12 9.24 6.68
CA THR A 105 -1.00 9.33 7.62
C THR A 105 -2.03 8.20 7.48
N ASP A 106 -1.62 7.09 6.89
CA ASP A 106 -2.46 5.92 6.63
C ASP A 106 -1.78 4.65 7.16
N SER A 107 -2.55 3.68 7.64
CA SER A 107 -2.01 2.44 8.23
C SER A 107 -1.22 1.59 7.22
N HIS A 108 -1.61 1.62 5.96
CA HIS A 108 -1.09 0.76 4.89
C HIS A 108 0.08 1.40 4.14
N THR A 109 0.65 2.49 4.65
CA THR A 109 1.91 3.08 4.15
C THR A 109 3.04 2.05 4.09
N CYS A 110 2.99 0.99 4.90
CA CYS A 110 3.89 -0.16 4.83
C CYS A 110 3.94 -0.84 3.45
N ASN A 111 2.97 -0.61 2.55
CA ASN A 111 3.02 -1.02 1.14
C ASN A 111 4.33 -0.66 0.44
N ALA A 112 4.89 0.52 0.73
CA ALA A 112 6.10 1.01 0.10
C ALA A 112 7.36 0.19 0.48
N GLY A 113 7.25 -0.64 1.53
CA GLY A 113 8.22 -1.68 1.87
C GLY A 113 8.54 -2.67 0.74
N ALA A 114 7.63 -2.84 -0.22
CA ALA A 114 7.86 -3.63 -1.44
C ALA A 114 9.05 -3.14 -2.27
N PHE A 115 9.46 -1.88 -2.09
CA PHE A 115 10.56 -1.24 -2.79
C PHE A 115 11.87 -1.26 -1.98
N GLY A 116 11.93 -1.98 -0.86
CA GLY A 116 13.10 -1.93 0.03
C GLY A 116 13.17 -0.66 0.89
N GLN A 117 12.02 -0.03 1.16
CA GLN A 117 11.91 1.14 2.02
C GLN A 117 11.61 0.76 3.47
N PHE A 118 11.96 1.65 4.40
CA PHE A 118 11.30 1.69 5.70
C PHE A 118 10.06 2.59 5.59
N ALA A 119 8.87 2.00 5.63
CA ALA A 119 7.62 2.72 5.45
C ALA A 119 6.60 2.42 6.56
N THR A 120 6.07 3.47 7.19
CA THR A 120 5.13 3.29 8.31
C THR A 120 4.07 4.37 8.34
N GLY A 121 2.86 3.96 8.72
CA GLY A 121 1.80 4.85 9.14
C GLY A 121 2.18 5.60 10.43
N ILE A 122 1.77 6.87 10.52
CA ILE A 122 1.92 7.76 11.67
C ILE A 122 0.64 8.56 11.88
N GLY A 123 0.44 9.10 13.09
CA GLY A 123 -0.73 9.93 13.39
C GLY A 123 -0.59 11.38 12.91
N ASN A 124 -1.69 12.13 12.94
CA ASN A 124 -1.72 13.55 12.51
C ASN A 124 -0.73 14.43 13.28
N THR A 125 -0.52 14.18 14.58
CA THR A 125 0.44 14.94 15.40
C THR A 125 1.87 14.73 14.92
N ASP A 126 2.27 13.47 14.69
CA ASP A 126 3.59 13.14 14.17
C ASP A 126 3.77 13.70 12.77
N ALA A 127 2.74 13.61 11.91
CA ALA A 127 2.79 14.13 10.56
C ALA A 127 2.90 15.67 10.54
N GLY A 128 2.22 16.38 11.44
CA GLY A 128 2.35 17.82 11.58
C GLY A 128 3.74 18.24 12.06
N PHE A 129 4.31 17.48 13.00
CA PHE A 129 5.71 17.66 13.43
C PHE A 129 6.70 17.40 12.29
N VAL A 130 6.45 16.34 11.51
CA VAL A 130 7.23 16.02 10.32
C VAL A 130 7.12 17.20 9.36
N MET A 131 5.92 17.70 9.00
CA MET A 131 5.70 18.87 8.14
C MET A 131 6.53 20.10 8.53
N GLY A 132 6.72 20.37 9.83
CA GLY A 132 7.54 21.49 10.28
C GLY A 132 9.05 21.23 10.33
N THR A 133 9.49 19.97 10.52
CA THR A 133 10.90 19.68 10.85
C THR A 133 11.63 18.79 9.85
N GLY A 134 10.90 18.06 9.01
CA GLY A 134 11.40 16.98 8.17
C GLY A 134 11.95 15.79 8.93
N LYS A 135 11.59 15.64 10.22
CA LYS A 135 12.14 14.63 11.12
C LYS A 135 11.04 13.94 11.91
N ALA A 136 11.31 12.69 12.29
CA ALA A 136 10.50 11.93 13.23
C ALA A 136 11.41 11.14 14.17
N LEU A 137 10.97 10.92 15.40
CA LEU A 137 11.61 9.99 16.33
C LEU A 137 10.98 8.61 16.16
N LEU A 138 11.78 7.65 15.72
CA LEU A 138 11.33 6.28 15.51
C LEU A 138 12.20 5.34 16.34
N LYS A 139 11.56 4.43 17.07
CA LYS A 139 12.25 3.32 17.70
C LYS A 139 12.53 2.27 16.63
N VAL A 140 13.79 1.92 16.43
CA VAL A 140 14.21 0.87 15.49
C VAL A 140 13.53 -0.46 15.88
N PRO A 141 12.68 -1.04 15.02
CA PRO A 141 12.01 -2.29 15.32
C PRO A 141 12.96 -3.48 15.10
N PRO A 142 12.91 -4.54 15.94
CA PRO A 142 13.54 -5.80 15.59
C PRO A 142 12.78 -6.47 14.42
N THR A 143 13.46 -7.32 13.66
CA THR A 143 12.93 -7.89 12.41
C THR A 143 12.55 -9.36 12.58
N ILE A 144 11.35 -9.74 12.14
CA ILE A 144 10.98 -11.14 11.87
C ILE A 144 11.25 -11.40 10.39
N ARG A 145 11.96 -12.48 10.07
CA ARG A 145 12.23 -12.87 8.68
C ARG A 145 11.34 -14.02 8.25
N PHE A 146 10.72 -13.85 7.09
CA PHE A 146 9.88 -14.84 6.42
C PHE A 146 10.59 -15.28 5.15
N VAL A 147 11.05 -16.53 5.13
CA VAL A 147 11.69 -17.15 3.97
C VAL A 147 10.64 -17.97 3.22
N LEU A 148 10.30 -17.55 2.01
CA LEU A 148 9.32 -18.22 1.14
C LEU A 148 10.06 -18.78 -0.08
N ASP A 149 10.19 -20.09 -0.12
CA ASP A 149 10.89 -20.82 -1.18
C ASP A 149 9.94 -21.78 -1.92
N GLY A 150 10.30 -22.12 -3.15
CA GLY A 150 9.55 -23.02 -4.02
C GLY A 150 8.82 -22.32 -5.16
N GLU A 151 8.39 -23.11 -6.14
CA GLU A 151 7.62 -22.62 -7.28
C GLU A 151 6.18 -22.33 -6.84
N MET A 152 5.73 -21.09 -7.06
CA MET A 152 4.36 -20.70 -6.72
C MET A 152 3.37 -21.32 -7.69
N PRO A 153 2.41 -22.15 -7.23
CA PRO A 153 1.37 -22.67 -8.11
C PRO A 153 0.62 -21.55 -8.82
N PRO A 154 0.24 -21.71 -10.10
CA PRO A 154 -0.31 -20.62 -10.94
C PRO A 154 -1.70 -20.13 -10.51
N TYR A 155 -2.31 -20.78 -9.52
CA TYR A 155 -3.59 -20.41 -8.93
C TYR A 155 -3.45 -19.67 -7.60
N LEU A 156 -2.24 -19.56 -7.05
CA LEU A 156 -1.97 -18.72 -5.88
C LEU A 156 -1.60 -17.31 -6.31
N LEU A 157 -1.87 -16.36 -5.43
CA LEU A 157 -1.41 -14.99 -5.51
C LEU A 157 -0.64 -14.63 -4.24
N ALA A 158 0.11 -13.52 -4.27
CA ALA A 158 0.73 -12.96 -3.06
C ALA A 158 -0.26 -12.75 -1.90
N LYS A 159 -1.55 -12.52 -2.20
CA LYS A 159 -2.62 -12.46 -1.20
C LYS A 159 -2.72 -13.74 -0.38
N ASP A 160 -2.60 -14.90 -1.01
CA ASP A 160 -2.60 -16.19 -0.31
C ASP A 160 -1.39 -16.30 0.61
N LEU A 161 -0.20 -15.91 0.14
CA LEU A 161 1.04 -15.96 0.93
C LEU A 161 0.93 -15.13 2.21
N ILE A 162 0.50 -13.87 2.13
CA ILE A 162 0.41 -13.02 3.32
C ILE A 162 -0.72 -13.45 4.27
N LEU A 163 -1.83 -13.98 3.74
CA LEU A 163 -2.89 -14.57 4.59
C LEU A 163 -2.44 -15.87 5.27
N GLN A 164 -1.59 -16.67 4.63
CA GLN A 164 -0.97 -17.84 5.27
C GLN A 164 -0.10 -17.39 6.45
N ILE A 165 0.73 -16.36 6.25
CA ILE A 165 1.58 -15.79 7.31
C ILE A 165 0.73 -15.21 8.45
N ILE A 166 -0.25 -14.33 8.17
CA ILE A 166 -1.10 -13.73 9.19
C ILE A 166 -1.86 -14.80 9.98
N GLY A 167 -2.37 -15.85 9.32
CA GLY A 167 -3.01 -16.97 10.00
C GLY A 167 -2.07 -17.81 10.88
N GLU A 168 -0.76 -17.78 10.61
CA GLU A 168 0.26 -18.47 11.42
C GLU A 168 0.67 -17.64 12.65
N ILE A 169 0.81 -16.32 12.48
CA ILE A 169 1.34 -15.45 13.54
C ILE A 169 0.27 -14.64 14.28
N SER A 170 -0.98 -14.67 13.84
CA SER A 170 -2.12 -13.86 14.31
C SER A 170 -2.02 -12.35 14.02
N VAL A 171 -3.09 -11.61 14.30
CA VAL A 171 -3.13 -10.14 14.15
C VAL A 171 -2.17 -9.35 15.05
N SER A 172 -1.49 -10.01 15.99
CA SER A 172 -0.51 -9.38 16.89
C SER A 172 0.87 -10.04 16.83
N GLY A 173 1.09 -10.95 15.89
CA GLY A 173 2.35 -11.70 15.78
C GLY A 173 3.58 -10.84 15.49
N ALA A 174 3.39 -9.72 14.78
CA ALA A 174 4.44 -8.82 14.37
C ALA A 174 4.40 -7.46 15.09
N THR A 175 3.62 -7.31 16.16
CA THR A 175 3.52 -6.04 16.90
C THR A 175 4.89 -5.47 17.28
N TYR A 176 5.14 -4.21 16.89
CA TYR A 176 6.42 -3.48 17.06
C TYR A 176 7.64 -4.08 16.33
N ARG A 177 7.42 -4.91 15.32
CA ARG A 177 8.49 -5.57 14.55
C ARG A 177 8.37 -5.24 13.06
N SER A 178 9.50 -5.28 12.35
CA SER A 178 9.50 -5.29 10.89
C SER A 178 9.32 -6.73 10.39
N MET A 179 8.60 -6.91 9.29
CA MET A 179 8.49 -8.19 8.59
C MET A 179 9.36 -8.13 7.33
N GLU A 180 10.44 -8.89 7.28
CA GLU A 180 11.28 -9.02 6.09
C GLU A 180 10.88 -10.28 5.31
N PHE A 181 10.64 -10.12 4.01
CA PHE A 181 10.29 -11.22 3.11
C PHE A 181 11.45 -11.51 2.16
N VAL A 182 11.92 -12.75 2.14
CA VAL A 182 13.02 -13.22 1.28
C VAL A 182 12.72 -14.63 0.76
N GLY A 183 13.55 -15.12 -0.16
CA GLY A 183 13.47 -16.49 -0.69
C GLY A 183 13.09 -16.51 -2.17
N SER A 184 13.24 -17.67 -2.79
CA SER A 184 13.12 -17.82 -4.25
C SER A 184 11.74 -17.41 -4.77
N THR A 185 10.68 -17.62 -3.98
CA THR A 185 9.34 -17.20 -4.37
C THR A 185 9.25 -15.67 -4.41
N ILE A 186 9.78 -14.98 -3.39
CA ILE A 186 9.73 -13.51 -3.30
C ILE A 186 10.46 -12.85 -4.48
N GLU A 187 11.62 -13.40 -4.85
CA GLU A 187 12.40 -12.96 -6.01
C GLU A 187 11.61 -13.08 -7.32
N SER A 188 10.77 -14.11 -7.45
CA SER A 188 9.92 -14.35 -8.64
C SER A 188 8.67 -13.47 -8.71
N LEU A 189 8.26 -12.84 -7.61
CA LEU A 189 7.06 -12.00 -7.57
C LEU A 189 7.24 -10.71 -8.34
N THR A 190 6.17 -10.26 -8.98
CA THR A 190 6.10 -8.93 -9.59
C THR A 190 6.10 -7.83 -8.52
N MET A 191 6.31 -6.57 -8.90
CA MET A 191 6.17 -5.46 -7.95
C MET A 191 4.75 -5.33 -7.41
N GLU A 192 3.72 -5.65 -8.19
CA GLU A 192 2.34 -5.60 -7.73
C GLU A 192 2.07 -6.67 -6.66
N GLU A 193 2.61 -7.87 -6.83
CA GLU A 193 2.55 -8.92 -5.82
C GLU A 193 3.34 -8.60 -4.54
N ARG A 194 4.53 -8.00 -4.67
CA ARG A 194 5.31 -7.52 -3.52
C ARG A 194 4.57 -6.42 -2.74
N MET A 195 3.89 -5.50 -3.44
CA MET A 195 3.02 -4.49 -2.83
C MET A 195 1.90 -5.15 -2.03
N THR A 196 1.23 -6.16 -2.59
CA THR A 196 0.21 -6.94 -1.87
C THR A 196 0.74 -7.56 -0.57
N LEU A 197 1.96 -8.13 -0.56
CA LEU A 197 2.60 -8.66 0.64
C LEU A 197 2.83 -7.58 1.70
N CYS A 198 3.52 -6.51 1.33
CA CYS A 198 3.92 -5.45 2.27
C CYS A 198 2.73 -4.61 2.76
N ASN A 199 1.71 -4.42 1.93
CA ASN A 199 0.49 -3.72 2.29
C ASN A 199 -0.18 -4.34 3.53
N MET A 200 -0.23 -5.67 3.60
CA MET A 200 -0.96 -6.40 4.64
C MET A 200 -0.15 -6.66 5.92
N VAL A 201 1.05 -6.07 6.04
CA VAL A 201 1.90 -6.29 7.22
C VAL A 201 1.28 -5.70 8.49
N ILE A 202 0.54 -4.59 8.35
CA ILE A 202 -0.10 -3.95 9.49
C ILE A 202 -1.22 -4.80 10.10
N GLU A 203 -1.84 -5.70 9.34
CA GLU A 203 -2.84 -6.67 9.80
C GLU A 203 -2.26 -7.72 10.76
N ALA A 204 -0.95 -7.96 10.71
CA ALA A 204 -0.23 -8.76 11.72
C ALA A 204 0.31 -7.90 12.90
N GLY A 205 0.01 -6.60 12.91
CA GLY A 205 0.57 -5.60 13.82
C GLY A 205 1.98 -5.14 13.44
N GLY A 206 2.49 -5.54 12.26
CA GLY A 206 3.83 -5.20 11.81
C GLY A 206 4.01 -3.70 11.61
N LYS A 207 5.16 -3.18 12.04
CA LYS A 207 5.51 -1.76 11.92
C LYS A 207 5.86 -1.37 10.48
N ASN A 208 6.47 -2.31 9.76
CA ASN A 208 6.94 -2.16 8.38
C ASN A 208 7.04 -3.54 7.74
N GLY A 209 6.74 -3.65 6.44
CA GLY A 209 7.12 -4.78 5.61
C GLY A 209 8.35 -4.42 4.79
N VAL A 210 9.23 -5.35 4.45
CA VAL A 210 10.32 -5.05 3.52
C VAL A 210 10.65 -6.23 2.63
N VAL A 211 10.75 -5.96 1.34
CA VAL A 211 11.32 -6.86 0.33
C VAL A 211 12.60 -6.21 -0.18
N PRO A 212 13.75 -6.90 -0.19
CA PRO A 212 14.99 -6.36 -0.77
C PRO A 212 14.79 -5.96 -2.23
N ALA A 213 15.29 -4.77 -2.59
CA ALA A 213 15.17 -4.28 -3.96
C ALA A 213 16.11 -5.06 -4.91
N ASP A 214 15.56 -5.52 -6.03
CA ASP A 214 16.27 -6.27 -7.06
C ASP A 214 15.95 -5.73 -8.48
N GLU A 215 16.33 -6.47 -9.52
CA GLU A 215 16.08 -6.08 -10.92
C GLU A 215 14.59 -5.79 -11.20
N THR A 216 13.67 -6.54 -10.60
CA THR A 216 12.22 -6.31 -10.74
C THR A 216 11.84 -4.94 -10.17
N THR A 217 12.41 -4.56 -9.03
CA THR A 217 12.23 -3.22 -8.44
C THR A 217 12.84 -2.12 -9.31
N PHE A 218 14.08 -2.28 -9.76
CA PHE A 218 14.76 -1.26 -10.56
C PHE A 218 14.08 -1.05 -11.91
N LYS A 219 13.68 -2.12 -12.58
CA LYS A 219 12.92 -2.06 -13.83
C LYS A 219 11.57 -1.40 -13.65
N TYR A 220 10.89 -1.63 -12.51
CA TYR A 220 9.65 -0.93 -12.23
C TYR A 220 9.87 0.58 -12.09
N LEU A 221 10.98 1.03 -11.51
CA LEU A 221 11.26 2.46 -11.30
C LEU A 221 11.82 3.18 -12.53
N GLU A 222 12.24 2.44 -13.55
CA GLU A 222 12.75 3.01 -14.79
C GLU A 222 11.74 3.98 -15.41
N GLY A 223 12.19 5.22 -15.68
CA GLY A 223 11.37 6.29 -16.24
C GLY A 223 10.31 6.88 -15.29
N LYS A 224 10.18 6.39 -14.05
CA LYS A 224 9.22 6.93 -13.05
C LYS A 224 9.85 7.98 -12.12
N THR A 225 11.16 7.95 -11.93
CA THR A 225 11.85 8.91 -11.07
C THR A 225 13.23 9.26 -11.60
N SER A 226 13.66 10.49 -11.34
CA SER A 226 15.00 11.00 -11.60
C SER A 226 15.77 11.32 -10.31
N VAL A 227 15.16 11.09 -9.15
CA VAL A 227 15.79 11.29 -7.84
C VAL A 227 16.73 10.10 -7.59
N GLU A 228 17.98 10.38 -7.26
CA GLU A 228 18.94 9.34 -6.89
C GLU A 228 18.54 8.66 -5.58
N TYR A 229 18.76 7.35 -5.49
CA TYR A 229 18.48 6.53 -4.33
C TYR A 229 19.54 5.45 -4.16
N GLU A 230 19.76 5.00 -2.93
CA GLU A 230 20.73 3.97 -2.58
C GLU A 230 20.01 2.80 -1.89
N PRO A 231 19.87 1.64 -2.55
CA PRO A 231 19.29 0.46 -1.94
C PRO A 231 20.08 0.00 -0.72
N VAL A 232 19.37 -0.41 0.34
CA VAL A 232 19.96 -0.94 1.57
C VAL A 232 19.58 -2.41 1.70
N TYR A 233 20.54 -3.24 2.12
CA TYR A 233 20.38 -4.69 2.22
C TYR A 233 20.71 -5.19 3.62
N SER A 234 20.08 -6.31 4.00
CA SER A 234 20.44 -7.03 5.21
C SER A 234 21.85 -7.61 5.10
N ASP A 235 22.68 -7.37 6.11
CA ASP A 235 24.01 -7.97 6.21
C ASP A 235 23.91 -9.50 6.36
N ALA A 236 24.93 -10.22 5.87
CA ALA A 236 25.00 -11.68 6.02
C ALA A 236 24.99 -12.14 7.50
N GLN A 237 25.41 -11.28 8.43
CA GLN A 237 25.42 -11.54 9.88
C GLN A 237 24.26 -10.88 10.63
N ALA A 238 23.24 -10.37 9.91
CA ALA A 238 22.06 -9.77 10.52
C ALA A 238 21.37 -10.77 11.48
N ARG A 239 20.89 -10.25 12.61
CA ARG A 239 20.17 -11.03 13.63
C ARG A 239 18.68 -10.73 13.52
N PHE A 240 17.89 -11.78 13.45
CA PHE A 240 16.44 -11.71 13.39
C PHE A 240 15.84 -12.07 14.75
N TYR A 241 14.72 -11.43 15.08
CA TYR A 241 13.93 -11.75 16.25
C TYR A 241 13.40 -13.19 16.19
N SER A 242 12.93 -13.59 15.00
CA SER A 242 12.54 -14.95 14.67
C SER A 242 12.58 -15.17 13.16
N ASP A 243 12.63 -16.44 12.78
CA ASP A 243 12.61 -16.90 11.40
C ASP A 243 11.41 -17.82 11.17
N TYR A 244 10.68 -17.60 10.08
CA TYR A 244 9.66 -18.51 9.57
C TYR A 244 10.03 -18.96 8.17
N ARG A 245 9.76 -20.23 7.85
CA ARG A 245 10.07 -20.81 6.54
C ARG A 245 8.83 -21.47 5.94
N PHE A 246 8.52 -21.14 4.70
CA PHE A 246 7.38 -21.66 3.96
C PHE A 246 7.85 -22.32 2.66
N ASP A 247 7.38 -23.53 2.42
CA ASP A 247 7.47 -24.19 1.11
C ASP A 247 6.20 -23.84 0.31
N VAL A 248 6.32 -22.87 -0.58
CA VAL A 248 5.20 -22.28 -1.32
C VAL A 248 4.54 -23.30 -2.26
N SER A 249 5.29 -24.29 -2.73
CA SER A 249 4.77 -25.34 -3.62
C SER A 249 3.67 -26.21 -2.97
N LYS A 250 3.59 -26.18 -1.63
CA LYS A 250 2.63 -26.94 -0.82
C LYS A 250 1.44 -26.09 -0.35
N LEU A 251 1.42 -24.80 -0.65
CA LEU A 251 0.35 -23.92 -0.20
C LEU A 251 -0.91 -24.08 -1.06
N GLU A 252 -2.06 -23.91 -0.42
CA GLU A 252 -3.37 -23.92 -1.04
C GLU A 252 -4.02 -22.53 -0.92
N PRO A 253 -4.98 -22.17 -1.80
CA PRO A 253 -5.69 -20.90 -1.71
C PRO A 253 -6.41 -20.74 -0.37
N VAL A 254 -6.37 -19.54 0.19
CA VAL A 254 -6.95 -19.26 1.51
C VAL A 254 -7.94 -18.10 1.49
N VAL A 255 -8.83 -18.10 2.48
CA VAL A 255 -9.79 -17.03 2.74
C VAL A 255 -9.69 -16.63 4.20
N ALA A 256 -9.61 -15.33 4.48
CA ALA A 256 -9.82 -14.80 5.82
C ALA A 256 -11.33 -14.74 6.10
N LYS A 257 -11.80 -15.55 7.05
CA LYS A 257 -13.22 -15.58 7.44
C LYS A 257 -13.55 -14.40 8.37
N PRO A 258 -14.83 -14.00 8.46
CA PRO A 258 -15.25 -13.01 9.44
C PRO A 258 -14.87 -13.41 10.88
N HIS A 259 -14.52 -12.49 11.77
CA HIS A 259 -14.39 -11.03 11.60
C HIS A 259 -12.94 -10.56 11.72
N SER A 260 -11.95 -11.41 11.45
CA SER A 260 -10.53 -11.12 11.66
C SER A 260 -9.65 -11.59 10.50
N PRO A 261 -8.64 -10.81 10.07
CA PRO A 261 -7.69 -11.22 9.02
C PRO A 261 -6.97 -12.55 9.29
N ASP A 262 -6.72 -12.87 10.57
CA ASP A 262 -6.06 -14.12 10.99
C ASP A 262 -7.00 -15.33 11.10
N ASN A 263 -8.32 -15.16 10.92
CA ASN A 263 -9.28 -16.27 10.88
C ASN A 263 -9.24 -16.98 9.52
N ARG A 264 -8.04 -17.45 9.16
CA ARG A 264 -7.72 -18.12 7.90
C ARG A 264 -8.42 -19.49 7.82
N ALA A 265 -8.99 -19.80 6.67
CA ALA A 265 -9.41 -21.14 6.27
C ALA A 265 -8.94 -21.42 4.84
N LEU A 266 -8.83 -22.71 4.47
CA LEU A 266 -8.61 -23.07 3.07
C LEU A 266 -9.86 -22.75 2.27
N ALA A 267 -9.71 -22.24 1.04
CA ALA A 267 -10.85 -21.89 0.19
C ALA A 267 -11.82 -23.08 -0.01
N ARG A 268 -11.27 -24.30 -0.13
CA ARG A 268 -12.07 -25.54 -0.27
C ARG A 268 -12.97 -25.84 0.93
N GLU A 269 -12.60 -25.38 2.12
CA GLU A 269 -13.38 -25.56 3.36
C GLU A 269 -14.58 -24.61 3.41
N CYS A 270 -14.57 -23.56 2.59
CA CYS A 270 -15.64 -22.57 2.49
C CYS A 270 -16.64 -22.85 1.35
N LYS A 271 -16.64 -24.05 0.77
CA LYS A 271 -17.50 -24.41 -0.39
C LYS A 271 -19.00 -24.21 -0.16
N ASP A 272 -19.46 -24.33 1.08
CA ASP A 272 -20.88 -24.22 1.45
C ASP A 272 -21.29 -22.78 1.81
N VAL A 273 -20.34 -21.83 1.80
CA VAL A 273 -20.60 -20.42 2.09
C VAL A 273 -21.30 -19.78 0.89
N LYS A 274 -22.49 -19.23 1.14
CA LYS A 274 -23.21 -18.41 0.16
C LYS A 274 -22.65 -17.00 0.17
N ILE A 275 -22.33 -16.49 -1.01
CA ILE A 275 -21.94 -15.11 -1.24
C ILE A 275 -23.11 -14.37 -1.87
N ASP A 276 -23.30 -13.10 -1.49
CA ASP A 276 -24.32 -12.23 -2.08
C ASP A 276 -23.72 -11.17 -3.00
N ARG A 277 -22.43 -10.87 -2.84
CA ARG A 277 -21.68 -9.86 -3.60
C ARG A 277 -20.20 -10.23 -3.66
N VAL A 278 -19.53 -9.76 -4.71
CA VAL A 278 -18.07 -9.83 -4.85
C VAL A 278 -17.53 -8.43 -5.15
N TYR A 279 -16.44 -8.05 -4.49
CA TYR A 279 -15.73 -6.80 -4.73
C TYR A 279 -14.26 -7.14 -5.03
N ILE A 280 -13.77 -6.72 -6.20
CA ILE A 280 -12.38 -6.90 -6.65
C ILE A 280 -11.81 -5.51 -6.90
N GLY A 281 -10.93 -5.08 -6.02
CA GLY A 281 -10.44 -3.71 -5.93
C GLY A 281 -9.92 -3.42 -4.53
N SER A 282 -9.31 -2.25 -4.32
CA SER A 282 -8.61 -1.74 -3.11
C SER A 282 -7.10 -1.55 -3.33
N CYS A 283 -6.42 -0.99 -2.32
CA CYS A 283 -4.96 -0.92 -2.25
C CYS A 283 -4.29 -2.30 -2.37
N THR A 284 -4.92 -3.36 -1.88
CA THR A 284 -4.35 -4.72 -1.88
C THR A 284 -4.70 -5.54 -3.12
N GLY A 285 -5.82 -5.24 -3.81
CA GLY A 285 -6.40 -6.13 -4.84
C GLY A 285 -7.01 -5.43 -6.05
N GLY A 286 -6.61 -4.18 -6.32
CA GLY A 286 -7.11 -3.38 -7.45
C GLY A 286 -6.03 -3.00 -8.46
N LYS A 287 -4.96 -3.77 -8.59
CA LYS A 287 -3.87 -3.51 -9.54
C LYS A 287 -4.09 -4.27 -10.85
N THR A 288 -3.28 -4.00 -11.87
CA THR A 288 -3.51 -4.56 -13.22
C THR A 288 -3.45 -6.10 -13.20
N GLU A 289 -2.50 -6.68 -12.48
CA GLU A 289 -2.35 -8.13 -12.36
C GLU A 289 -3.51 -8.79 -11.60
N ASP A 290 -4.09 -8.09 -10.62
CA ASP A 290 -5.26 -8.57 -9.87
C ASP A 290 -6.46 -8.77 -10.82
N PHE A 291 -6.68 -7.82 -11.75
CA PHE A 291 -7.75 -7.94 -12.75
C PHE A 291 -7.43 -8.97 -13.83
N ILE A 292 -6.17 -9.16 -14.21
CA ILE A 292 -5.76 -10.24 -15.10
C ILE A 292 -6.05 -11.60 -14.45
N ALA A 293 -5.74 -11.77 -13.16
CA ALA A 293 -6.05 -12.98 -12.42
C ALA A 293 -7.56 -13.22 -12.34
N ALA A 294 -8.35 -12.20 -12.01
CA ALA A 294 -9.81 -12.28 -12.01
C ALA A 294 -10.38 -12.64 -13.40
N ALA A 295 -9.85 -12.05 -14.46
CA ALA A 295 -10.26 -12.34 -15.83
C ALA A 295 -10.01 -13.81 -16.22
N LYS A 296 -8.87 -14.40 -15.82
CA LYS A 296 -8.59 -15.83 -16.02
C LYS A 296 -9.66 -16.70 -15.36
N VAL A 297 -10.08 -16.38 -14.14
CA VAL A 297 -11.15 -17.10 -13.41
C VAL A 297 -12.50 -16.93 -14.12
N PHE A 298 -12.85 -15.73 -14.59
CA PHE A 298 -14.07 -15.50 -15.34
C PHE A 298 -14.10 -16.27 -16.67
N LEU A 299 -12.98 -16.29 -17.39
CA LEU A 299 -12.84 -17.07 -18.63
C LEU A 299 -13.06 -18.56 -18.38
N ALA A 300 -12.41 -19.12 -17.35
CA ALA A 300 -12.58 -20.52 -16.95
C ALA A 300 -14.03 -20.83 -16.52
N SER A 301 -14.76 -19.83 -16.01
CA SER A 301 -16.15 -19.94 -15.57
C SER A 301 -17.19 -19.65 -16.67
N GLY A 302 -16.76 -19.57 -17.95
CA GLY A 302 -17.67 -19.31 -19.07
C GLY A 302 -18.19 -17.88 -19.13
N LYS A 303 -17.42 -16.90 -18.62
CA LYS A 303 -17.70 -15.46 -18.61
C LYS A 303 -19.01 -15.08 -17.90
N LYS A 304 -19.38 -15.82 -16.85
CA LYS A 304 -20.59 -15.58 -16.05
C LYS A 304 -20.24 -15.38 -14.58
N VAL A 305 -20.96 -14.46 -13.95
CA VAL A 305 -20.97 -14.26 -12.50
C VAL A 305 -22.35 -14.61 -11.96
N LYS A 306 -22.40 -15.20 -10.76
CA LYS A 306 -23.66 -15.60 -10.10
C LYS A 306 -24.28 -14.48 -9.27
N VAL A 307 -23.45 -13.53 -8.82
CA VAL A 307 -23.84 -12.43 -7.94
C VAL A 307 -23.27 -11.12 -8.47
N PRO A 308 -23.84 -9.96 -8.07
CA PRO A 308 -23.25 -8.66 -8.36
C PRO A 308 -21.76 -8.65 -8.01
N THR A 309 -20.95 -8.39 -9.04
CA THR A 309 -19.48 -8.40 -8.95
C THR A 309 -18.98 -7.03 -9.38
N PHE A 310 -18.32 -6.34 -8.45
CA PHE A 310 -17.82 -4.98 -8.64
C PHE A 310 -16.32 -5.02 -8.88
N LEU A 311 -15.87 -4.43 -9.98
CA LEU A 311 -14.45 -4.26 -10.31
C LEU A 311 -14.10 -2.79 -10.07
N VAL A 312 -13.15 -2.52 -9.18
CA VAL A 312 -12.76 -1.16 -8.80
C VAL A 312 -11.25 -1.01 -8.94
N PRO A 313 -10.78 -0.53 -10.10
CA PRO A 313 -9.37 -0.24 -10.31
C PRO A 313 -8.82 0.72 -9.27
N ALA A 314 -7.63 0.41 -8.75
CA ALA A 314 -6.98 1.23 -7.72
C ALA A 314 -6.57 2.59 -8.27
N THR A 315 -6.19 2.68 -9.54
CA THR A 315 -5.77 3.94 -10.17
C THR A 315 -6.36 4.13 -11.55
N GLN A 316 -6.35 5.38 -12.03
CA GLN A 316 -6.71 5.68 -13.41
C GLN A 316 -5.85 4.89 -14.40
N LYS A 317 -4.55 4.74 -14.11
CA LYS A 317 -3.66 3.92 -14.93
C LYS A 317 -4.14 2.47 -15.00
N VAL A 318 -4.49 1.85 -13.88
CA VAL A 318 -5.02 0.47 -13.88
C VAL A 318 -6.35 0.40 -14.64
N TRP A 319 -7.20 1.42 -14.50
CA TRP A 319 -8.42 1.49 -15.31
C TRP A 319 -8.12 1.50 -16.81
N MET A 320 -7.15 2.30 -17.26
CA MET A 320 -6.71 2.28 -18.66
C MET A 320 -6.16 0.91 -19.05
N ASP A 321 -5.22 0.35 -18.28
CA ASP A 321 -4.59 -0.94 -18.57
C ASP A 321 -5.62 -2.10 -18.72
N VAL A 322 -6.78 -2.00 -18.07
CA VAL A 322 -7.86 -3.01 -18.10
C VAL A 322 -8.91 -2.73 -19.18
N TYR A 323 -9.23 -1.46 -19.46
CA TYR A 323 -10.36 -1.07 -20.30
C TYR A 323 -9.99 -0.49 -21.68
N SER A 324 -8.70 -0.21 -21.94
CA SER A 324 -8.19 0.22 -23.26
C SER A 324 -7.27 -0.82 -23.87
#